data_AF-A0A0K8V564-F1
#
_entry.id   AF-A0A0K8V564-F1
#
_cell.length_a   1.000
_cell.length_b   1.000
_cell.length_c   1.000
_cell.angle_alpha   90.00
_cell.angle_beta   90.00
_cell.angle_gamma   90.00
#
_symmetry.space_group_name_H-M   'P 1'
#
loop_
_entity.id
_entity.type
_entity.pdbx_description
1 polymer ?
#
loop_
_entity_poly.entity_id
_entity_poly.type
_entity_poly.pdbx_seq_one_letter_code
_entity_poly.pdbx_strand_id
1 'polypeptide(L)'
;MKKKFFVLYRDTIQEGARLEYFDSMRKFKSGLAPKRVVKLENCFNINRRLDTKHDYVIALATKDGGFGMVLETEAEMLKWLQALLSLQRSITNKDDILIPKFGK
;
A
#
# COMPACT_ATOMS: atom_id res chain seq x y z
N MET A 1 20.09 -3.59 -2.36
CA MET A 1 19.12 -3.77 -1.26
C MET A 1 18.83 -5.25 -1.11
N LYS A 2 18.57 -5.76 0.10
CA LYS A 2 18.11 -7.15 0.27
C LYS A 2 16.64 -7.26 -0.07
N LYS A 3 16.25 -8.29 -0.84
CA LYS A 3 14.84 -8.57 -1.17
C LYS A 3 14.06 -8.78 0.13
N LYS A 4 12.91 -8.11 0.23
CA LYS A 4 11.96 -8.24 1.36
C LYS A 4 10.76 -9.04 0.90
N PHE A 5 10.03 -9.59 1.86
CA PHE A 5 8.79 -10.33 1.59
C PHE A 5 7.61 -9.47 1.97
N PHE A 6 6.80 -9.08 0.99
CA PHE A 6 5.63 -8.21 1.16
C PHE A 6 4.35 -9.03 1.16
N VAL A 7 3.41 -8.64 2.02
CA VAL A 7 2.08 -9.25 2.08
C VAL A 7 1.03 -8.14 2.08
N LEU A 8 0.09 -8.22 1.16
CA LEU A 8 -1.03 -7.30 1.06
C LEU A 8 -2.28 -7.99 1.57
N TYR A 9 -2.88 -7.44 2.61
CA TYR A 9 -4.11 -7.94 3.22
C TYR A 9 -5.29 -7.07 2.78
N ARG A 10 -6.41 -7.73 2.50
CA ARG A 10 -7.71 -7.07 2.31
C ARG A 10 -8.33 -6.73 3.67
N ASP A 11 -9.35 -5.88 3.64
CA ASP A 11 -10.22 -5.67 4.80
C ASP A 11 -10.82 -6.99 5.29
N THR A 12 -10.91 -7.12 6.60
CA THR A 12 -11.64 -8.17 7.31
C THR A 12 -12.52 -7.53 8.38
N ILE A 13 -13.34 -8.33 9.07
CA ILE A 13 -14.17 -7.84 10.17
C ILE A 13 -13.31 -7.33 11.34
N GLN A 14 -12.11 -7.89 11.52
CA GLN A 14 -11.25 -7.64 12.69
C GLN A 14 -10.16 -6.60 12.40
N GLU A 15 -9.66 -6.57 11.16
CA GLU A 15 -8.55 -5.71 10.75
C GLU A 15 -8.77 -5.13 9.37
N GLY A 16 -8.39 -3.86 9.20
CA GLY A 16 -8.41 -3.17 7.92
C GLY A 16 -7.28 -3.59 6.96
N ALA A 17 -7.43 -3.18 5.70
CA ALA A 17 -6.51 -3.44 4.62
C ALA A 17 -5.16 -2.80 4.91
N ARG A 18 -4.10 -3.57 4.70
CA ARG A 18 -2.75 -3.19 5.11
C ARG A 18 -1.70 -3.88 4.26
N LEU A 19 -0.57 -3.20 4.11
CA LEU A 19 0.66 -3.74 3.55
C LEU A 19 1.64 -4.05 4.69
N GLU A 20 2.11 -5.28 4.75
CA GLU A 20 3.14 -5.70 5.69
C GLU A 20 4.40 -6.11 4.93
N TYR A 21 5.56 -5.98 5.59
CA TYR A 21 6.79 -6.60 5.07
C TYR A 21 7.62 -7.30 6.13
N PHE A 22 8.33 -8.33 5.69
CA PHE A 22 9.20 -9.19 6.47
C PHE A 22 10.58 -9.25 5.82
N ASP A 23 11.59 -9.65 6.59
CA ASP A 23 12.94 -9.86 6.05
C ASP A 23 12.98 -11.00 5.03
N SER A 24 12.12 -12.01 5.16
CA SER A 24 12.01 -13.12 4.22
C SER A 24 10.69 -13.88 4.38
N MET A 25 10.32 -14.68 3.37
CA MET A 25 9.17 -15.59 3.43
C MET A 25 9.27 -16.59 4.60
N ARG A 26 10.49 -17.03 4.94
CA ARG A 26 10.70 -17.92 6.09
C ARG A 26 10.29 -17.25 7.40
N LYS A 27 10.63 -15.98 7.60
CA LYS A 27 10.24 -15.23 8.80
C LYS A 27 8.73 -15.01 8.88
N PHE A 28 8.10 -14.73 7.75
CA PHE A 28 6.64 -14.67 7.64
C PHE A 28 5.99 -16.00 8.05
N LYS A 29 6.43 -17.11 7.45
CA LYS A 29 5.87 -18.45 7.73
C LYS A 29 6.09 -18.93 9.17
N SER A 30 7.12 -18.43 9.87
CA SER A 30 7.34 -18.74 11.28
C SER A 30 6.45 -17.94 12.24
N GLY A 31 5.56 -17.08 11.75
CA GLY A 31 4.67 -16.27 12.59
C GLY A 31 5.37 -15.14 13.33
N LEU A 32 6.56 -14.71 12.88
CA LEU A 32 7.19 -13.53 13.46
C LEU A 32 6.41 -12.27 13.10
N ALA A 33 6.48 -11.26 13.96
CA ALA A 33 5.89 -9.96 13.69
C ALA A 33 6.50 -9.31 12.42
N PRO A 34 5.69 -8.57 11.63
CA PRO A 34 6.19 -7.81 10.49
C PRO A 34 7.16 -6.72 10.92
N LYS A 35 8.09 -6.38 10.04
CA LYS A 35 9.03 -5.26 10.26
C LYS A 35 8.33 -3.90 10.18
N ARG A 36 7.26 -3.82 9.39
CA ARG A 36 6.39 -2.65 9.32
C ARG A 36 5.01 -3.09 8.88
N VAL A 37 4.01 -2.42 9.43
CA VAL A 37 2.60 -2.50 9.02
C VAL A 37 2.22 -1.12 8.50
N VAL A 38 1.71 -1.04 7.28
CA VAL A 38 1.19 0.19 6.67
C VAL A 38 -0.30 -0.01 6.45
N LYS A 39 -1.13 0.62 7.29
CA LYS A 39 -2.59 0.60 7.14
C LYS A 39 -2.99 1.48 5.96
N LEU A 40 -3.74 0.94 5.00
CA LEU A 40 -4.08 1.66 3.77
C LEU A 40 -5.09 2.80 4.01
N GLU A 41 -5.92 2.68 5.04
CA GLU A 41 -6.83 3.76 5.50
C GLU A 41 -6.07 5.04 5.89
N ASN A 42 -4.82 4.91 6.34
CA ASN A 42 -3.97 6.03 6.75
C ASN A 42 -3.12 6.58 5.60
N CYS A 43 -3.16 5.96 4.42
CA CYS A 43 -2.46 6.45 3.25
C CYS A 43 -3.28 7.58 2.62
N PHE A 44 -2.74 8.79 2.57
CA PHE A 44 -3.34 9.89 1.81
C PHE A 44 -2.78 9.97 0.38
N ASN A 45 -1.71 9.24 0.08
CA ASN A 45 -1.13 9.17 -1.26
C ASN A 45 -0.49 7.80 -1.52
N ILE A 46 -0.79 7.20 -2.67
CA ILE A 46 -0.12 5.99 -3.19
C ILE A 46 0.16 6.24 -4.67
N ASN A 47 1.43 6.28 -5.06
CA ASN A 47 1.81 6.63 -6.44
C ASN A 47 3.07 5.92 -6.92
N ARG A 48 3.24 5.86 -8.24
CA ARG A 48 4.53 5.56 -8.87
C ARG A 48 5.48 6.72 -8.61
N ARG A 49 6.73 6.40 -8.29
CA ARG A 49 7.81 7.39 -8.11
C ARG A 49 8.82 7.26 -9.24
N LEU A 50 9.16 8.38 -9.88
CA LEU A 50 10.05 8.44 -11.05
C LEU A 50 11.39 9.12 -10.74
N ASP A 51 11.44 9.93 -9.69
CA ASP A 51 12.61 10.69 -9.24
C ASP A 51 13.54 9.86 -8.33
N THR A 52 13.74 8.58 -8.65
CA THR A 52 14.61 7.69 -7.86
C THR A 52 15.63 6.98 -8.74
N LYS A 53 16.69 6.45 -8.12
CA LYS A 53 17.68 5.58 -8.80
C LYS A 53 17.13 4.21 -9.24
N HIS A 54 15.87 3.92 -8.94
CA HIS A 54 15.20 2.66 -9.27
C HIS A 54 14.01 2.94 -10.20
N ASP A 55 13.84 2.13 -11.23
CA ASP A 55 12.86 2.39 -12.29
C ASP A 55 11.41 2.10 -11.88
N TYR A 56 11.21 1.17 -10.94
CA TYR A 56 9.92 0.61 -10.57
C TYR A 56 9.65 0.78 -9.07
N VAL A 57 9.24 1.99 -8.68
CA VAL A 57 9.03 2.35 -7.28
C VAL A 57 7.59 2.77 -7.04
N ILE A 58 6.99 2.23 -5.99
CA ILE A 58 5.73 2.70 -5.41
C ILE A 58 6.04 3.43 -4.10
N ALA A 59 5.54 4.65 -3.96
CA ALA A 59 5.58 5.40 -2.73
C ALA A 59 4.18 5.43 -2.08
N LEU A 60 4.13 5.12 -0.79
CA LEU A 60 2.96 5.25 0.06
C LEU A 60 3.28 6.35 1.08
N ALA A 61 2.45 7.38 1.16
CA ALA A 61 2.58 8.42 2.18
C ALA A 61 1.45 8.27 3.20
N THR A 62 1.83 8.15 4.47
CA THR A 62 0.91 8.16 5.61
C THR A 62 1.22 9.34 6.51
N LYS A 63 0.33 9.60 7.47
CA LYS A 63 0.57 10.60 8.53
C LYS A 63 1.86 10.35 9.32
N ASP A 64 2.30 9.10 9.41
CA ASP A 64 3.48 8.66 10.16
C ASP A 64 4.76 8.63 9.30
N GLY A 65 4.67 9.08 8.05
CA GLY A 65 5.79 9.21 7.12
C GLY A 65 5.63 8.45 5.81
N GLY A 66 6.70 8.47 5.01
CA GLY A 66 6.75 7.80 3.71
C GLY A 66 7.24 6.34 3.78
N PHE A 67 6.70 5.50 2.90
CA PHE A 67 7.15 4.14 2.66
C PHE A 67 7.35 3.89 1.17
N GLY A 68 8.53 3.39 0.79
CA GLY A 68 8.86 3.07 -0.60
C GLY A 68 9.01 1.57 -0.81
N MET A 69 8.39 1.05 -1.86
CA MET A 69 8.53 -0.32 -2.32
C MET A 69 9.15 -0.33 -3.71
N VAL A 70 10.27 -1.03 -3.86
CA VAL A 70 10.98 -1.18 -5.13
C VAL A 70 10.72 -2.58 -5.68
N LEU A 71 10.29 -2.65 -6.94
CA LEU A 71 9.92 -3.87 -7.64
C LEU A 71 10.93 -4.17 -8.76
N GLU A 72 10.88 -5.39 -9.29
CA GLU A 72 11.85 -5.86 -10.29
C GLU A 72 11.42 -5.54 -11.73
N THR A 73 10.12 -5.40 -11.98
CA THR A 73 9.57 -5.13 -13.31
C THR A 73 8.44 -4.10 -13.27
N GLU A 74 8.20 -3.42 -14.39
CA GLU A 74 7.07 -2.50 -14.52
C GLU A 74 5.74 -3.23 -14.35
N ALA A 75 5.59 -4.42 -14.93
CA ALA A 75 4.36 -5.22 -14.85
C ALA A 75 4.04 -5.59 -13.38
N GLU A 76 5.04 -5.99 -12.60
CA GLU A 76 4.87 -6.26 -11.17
C GLU A 76 4.48 -4.98 -10.42
N MET A 77 5.18 -3.87 -10.64
CA MET A 77 4.87 -2.59 -10.02
C MET A 77 3.45 -2.12 -10.35
N LEU A 78 3.01 -2.19 -11.59
CA LEU A 78 1.65 -1.80 -11.99
C LEU A 78 0.60 -2.70 -11.31
N LYS A 79 0.83 -4.01 -11.25
CA LYS A 79 -0.05 -4.95 -10.55
C LYS A 79 -0.18 -4.63 -9.06
N TRP A 80 0.93 -4.35 -8.39
CA TRP A 80 0.94 -3.96 -6.98
C TRP A 80 0.28 -2.59 -6.75
N LEU A 81 0.58 -1.60 -7.59
CA LEU A 81 -0.01 -0.27 -7.51
C LEU A 81 -1.53 -0.32 -7.67
N GLN A 82 -2.03 -1.08 -8.64
CA GLN A 82 -3.46 -1.27 -8.85
C GLN A 82 -4.12 -1.94 -7.64
N ALA A 83 -3.51 -2.98 -7.07
CA ALA A 83 -4.04 -3.67 -5.89
C ALA A 83 -4.10 -2.75 -4.66
N LEU A 84 -3.04 -1.98 -4.41
CA LEU A 84 -2.98 -1.00 -3.32
C LEU A 84 -4.06 0.08 -3.47
N LEU A 85 -4.18 0.68 -4.66
CA LEU A 85 -5.19 1.71 -4.95
C LEU A 85 -6.62 1.17 -4.90
N SER A 86 -6.83 -0.09 -5.25
CA SER A 86 -8.16 -0.72 -5.17
C SER A 86 -8.60 -0.88 -3.71
N LEU A 87 -7.70 -1.32 -2.85
CA LEU A 87 -8.00 -1.53 -1.43
C LEU A 87 -8.10 -0.22 -0.64
N GLN A 88 -7.31 0.79 -1.00
CA GLN A 88 -7.45 2.14 -0.42
C GLN A 88 -8.83 2.74 -0.75
N ARG A 89 -9.29 2.63 -2.00
CA ARG A 89 -10.57 3.20 -2.46
C ARG A 89 -11.80 2.47 -1.94
N SER A 90 -11.72 1.16 -1.71
CA SER A 90 -12.83 0.42 -1.08
C SER A 90 -13.13 0.90 0.34
N ILE A 91 -12.21 1.63 0.97
CA ILE A 91 -12.40 2.27 2.27
C ILE A 91 -13.05 3.64 2.09
N THR A 92 -12.55 4.46 1.15
CA THR A 92 -13.06 5.84 0.94
C THR A 92 -14.47 5.90 0.37
N ASN A 93 -14.91 4.86 -0.33
CA ASN A 93 -16.22 4.82 -0.99
C ASN A 93 -17.37 4.34 -0.08
N LYS A 94 -17.11 4.04 1.20
CA LYS A 94 -18.16 3.51 2.09
C LYS A 94 -19.12 4.58 2.59
N ASP A 95 -18.70 5.83 2.78
CA ASP A 95 -19.49 6.71 3.65
C ASP A 95 -19.93 8.07 3.09
N ASP A 96 -19.38 8.64 2.02
CA ASP A 96 -19.82 9.99 1.60
C ASP A 96 -19.78 10.23 0.09
N ILE A 97 -20.96 10.16 -0.56
CA ILE A 97 -21.14 10.80 -1.88
C ILE A 97 -21.30 12.30 -1.62
N LEU A 98 -20.19 13.03 -1.65
CA LEU A 98 -20.19 14.48 -1.60
C LEU A 98 -20.50 15.04 -3.00
N ILE A 99 -21.76 15.39 -3.23
CA ILE A 99 -22.18 16.07 -4.47
C ILE A 99 -22.03 17.58 -4.24
N PRO A 100 -21.15 18.28 -4.99
CA PRO A 100 -21.08 19.74 -4.91
C PRO A 100 -22.43 20.32 -5.32
N LYS A 101 -23.08 21.08 -4.41
CA LYS A 101 -24.25 21.87 -4.76
C LYS A 101 -23.76 23.17 -5.40
N PHE A 102 -23.78 23.24 -6.72
CA PHE A 102 -23.63 24.51 -7.42
C PHE A 102 -24.93 25.29 -7.25
N GLY A 103 -24.87 26.41 -6.53
CA GLY A 103 -26.00 27.34 -6.38
C GLY A 103 -26.40 27.92 -7.73
N LYS A 104 -27.70 28.23 -7.90
CA LYS A 104 -28.23 28.95 -9.06
C LYS A 104 -27.75 30.39 -9.09
#